data_AF-A0A3T1D352-F1
#
_entry.id   AF-A0A3T1D352-F1
#
_cell.length_a   1.000
_cell.length_b   1.000
_cell.length_c   1.000
_cell.angle_alpha   90.00
_cell.angle_beta   90.00
_cell.angle_gamma   90.00
#
_symmetry.space_group_name_H-M   'P 1'
#
loop_
_entity.id
_entity.type
_entity.pdbx_description
1 polymer ?
#
loop_
_entity_poly.entity_id
_entity_poly.type
_entity_poly.pdbx_seq_one_letter_code
_entity_poly.pdbx_strand_id
1 'polypeptide(L)' 'MTIGAVNAIEKLTGLVPRSYAKSGLLKAEAPQSSDPKRHDQVQLLLEGMIAALESIVEEYSQYVKIQETFVEKGG' A
#
# COMPACT_ATOMS: atom_id res chain seq x y z
N MET A 1 -2.07 -9.47 5.62
CA MET A 1 -0.98 -8.49 5.49
C MET A 1 -1.47 -7.16 4.91
N THR A 2 -1.96 -7.14 3.66
CA THR A 2 -2.30 -5.89 2.94
C THR A 2 -3.39 -5.04 3.59
N ILE A 3 -4.48 -5.64 4.09
CA ILE A 3 -5.50 -4.92 4.90
C ILE A 3 -4.86 -4.29 6.15
N GLY A 4 -3.90 -4.99 6.76
CA GLY A 4 -3.16 -4.49 7.92
C GLY A 4 -2.35 -3.24 7.60
N ALA A 5 -1.72 -3.17 6.43
CA ALA A 5 -0.99 -1.98 5.98
C ALA A 5 -1.93 -0.77 5.76
N VAL A 6 -3.10 -1.00 5.15
CA VAL A 6 -4.14 0.04 4.99
C VAL A 6 -4.59 0.59 6.35
N ASN A 7 -4.85 -0.30 7.31
CA ASN A 7 -5.25 0.10 8.67
C ASN A 7 -4.11 0.80 9.42
N ALA A 8 -2.86 0.39 9.21
CA ALA A 8 -1.70 1.01 9.82
C ALA A 8 -1.51 2.46 9.36
N ILE A 9 -1.76 2.75 8.08
CA ILE A 9 -1.75 4.12 7.55
C ILE A 9 -2.71 5.00 8.35
N GLU A 10 -3.96 4.58 8.51
CA GLU A 10 -4.94 5.33 9.30
C GLU A 10 -4.52 5.47 10.76
N LYS A 11 -4.13 4.36 11.38
CA LYS A 11 -3.82 4.33 12.81
C LYS A 11 -2.59 5.13 13.21
N LEU A 12 -1.56 5.15 12.36
CA LEU A 12 -0.26 5.75 12.67
C LEU A 12 -0.10 7.17 12.13
N THR A 13 -0.80 7.53 11.05
CA THR A 13 -0.69 8.86 10.43
C THR A 13 -1.92 9.75 10.65
N GLY A 14 -3.05 9.14 11.03
CA GLY A 14 -4.35 9.81 11.12
C GLY A 14 -4.97 10.13 9.75
N LEU A 15 -4.38 9.67 8.65
CA LEU A 15 -4.90 9.85 7.29
C LEU A 15 -5.68 8.61 6.85
N VAL A 16 -6.91 8.80 6.38
CA VAL A 16 -7.81 7.68 6.01
C VAL A 16 -7.62 7.32 4.53
N PRO A 17 -7.14 6.11 4.20
CA PRO A 17 -7.08 5.66 2.81
C PRO A 17 -8.47 5.42 2.21
N ARG A 18 -8.64 5.72 0.93
CA ARG A 18 -9.83 5.26 0.19
C ARG A 18 -9.64 3.78 -0.12
N SER A 19 -10.45 2.90 0.44
CA SER A 19 -10.32 1.46 0.23
C SER A 19 -11.65 0.79 -0.07
N TYR A 20 -11.55 -0.32 -0.79
CA TYR A 20 -12.66 -1.18 -1.17
C TYR A 20 -12.20 -2.63 -1.13
N ALA A 21 -12.93 -3.46 -0.40
CA ALA A 21 -12.69 -4.89 -0.31
C ALA A 21 -13.96 -5.65 -0.72
N LYS A 22 -13.85 -6.55 -1.71
CA LYS A 22 -14.94 -7.43 -2.12
C LYS A 22 -14.42 -8.70 -2.76
N SER A 23 -14.93 -9.85 -2.35
CA SER A 23 -14.70 -11.15 -2.99
C SER A 23 -13.22 -11.47 -3.25
N GLY A 24 -12.35 -11.25 -2.26
CA GLY A 24 -10.91 -11.51 -2.37
C GLY A 24 -10.08 -10.40 -3.04
N LEU A 25 -10.72 -9.37 -3.59
CA LEU A 25 -10.05 -8.17 -4.07
C LEU A 25 -9.94 -7.14 -2.95
N LEU A 26 -8.75 -6.55 -2.79
CA LEU A 26 -8.52 -5.31 -2.06
C LEU A 26 -8.00 -4.27 -3.03
N LYS A 27 -8.69 -3.12 -3.12
CA LYS A 27 -8.21 -1.92 -3.80
C LYS A 27 -8.09 -0.82 -2.76
N ALA A 28 -6.94 -0.17 -2.69
CA ALA A 28 -6.70 0.94 -1.79
C ALA A 28 -5.93 2.06 -2.50
N GLU A 29 -6.24 3.30 -2.13
CA GLU A 29 -5.56 4.50 -2.61
C GLU A 29 -5.05 5.29 -1.41
N ALA A 30 -3.75 5.57 -1.43
CA ALA A 30 -3.07 6.27 -0.35
C ALA A 30 -3.59 7.71 -0.23
N PRO A 31 -3.89 8.18 1.01
CA PRO A 31 -4.32 9.56 1.22
C PRO A 31 -3.18 10.54 0.92
N GLN A 32 -3.54 11.72 0.45
CA GLN A 32 -2.58 12.81 0.24
C GLN A 32 -2.57 13.74 1.46
N SER A 33 -1.41 14.31 1.76
CA SER A 33 -1.21 15.24 2.87
C SER A 33 -0.23 16.32 2.45
N SER A 34 -0.50 17.58 2.81
CA SER A 34 0.45 18.68 2.65
C SER A 34 1.54 18.70 3.73
N ASP A 35 1.34 17.96 4.82
CA ASP A 35 2.37 17.72 5.84
C ASP A 35 3.35 16.66 5.31
N PRO A 36 4.61 17.03 5.01
CA PRO A 36 5.60 16.11 4.46
C PRO A 36 5.89 14.93 5.39
N LYS A 37 5.87 15.13 6.72
CA LYS A 37 6.15 14.04 7.67
C LYS A 37 5.10 12.95 7.60
N ARG A 38 3.82 13.34 7.50
CA ARG A 38 2.73 12.38 7.35
C ARG A 38 2.79 11.69 5.99
N HIS A 39 3.16 12.42 4.94
CA HIS A 39 3.34 11.85 3.61
C HIS A 39 4.45 10.79 3.60
N ASP A 40 5.61 11.10 4.17
CA ASP A 40 6.75 10.18 4.29
C ASP A 40 6.38 8.94 5.12
N GLN A 41 5.60 9.11 6.19
CA GLN A 41 5.10 7.97 6.98
C GLN A 41 4.16 7.06 6.18
N VAL A 42 3.25 7.63 5.38
CA VAL A 42 2.40 6.84 4.48
C VAL A 42 3.26 6.06 3.49
N GLN A 43 4.25 6.72 2.87
CA GLN A 43 5.14 6.12 1.91
C GLN A 43 5.94 4.96 2.52
N LEU A 44 6.53 5.16 3.70
CA LEU A 44 7.28 4.13 4.40
C LEU A 44 6.43 2.90 4.74
N LEU A 45 5.16 3.10 5.13
CA LEU A 45 4.24 1.99 5.41
C LEU A 45 3.87 1.20 4.14
N LEU A 46 3.75 1.88 2.99
CA LEU A 46 3.53 1.24 1.69
C LEU A 46 4.76 0.46 1.23
N GLU A 47 5.96 1.03 1.38
CA GLU A 47 7.22 0.34 1.10
C GLU A 47 7.41 -0.89 1.99
N GLY A 48 7.07 -0.79 3.28
CA GLY A 48 7.08 -1.94 4.19
C GLY A 48 6.09 -3.04 3.78
N MET A 49 4.95 -2.67 3.20
CA MET A 49 4.01 -3.65 2.62
C MET A 49 4.59 -4.32 1.38
N ILE A 50 5.25 -3.55 0.49
CA ILE A 50 5.89 -4.10 -0.72
C ILE A 50 6.99 -5.10 -0.33
N ALA A 51 7.90 -4.72 0.56
CA ALA A 51 8.96 -5.60 1.04
C ALA A 51 8.41 -6.92 1.64
N ALA A 52 7.30 -6.84 2.38
CA ALA A 52 6.65 -8.02 2.96
C ALA A 52 5.91 -8.88 1.91
N LEU A 53 5.44 -8.29 0.80
CA LEU A 53 4.90 -9.05 -0.33
C LEU A 53 6.00 -9.71 -1.14
N GLU A 54 7.14 -9.03 -1.35
CA GLU A 54 8.30 -9.58 -2.03
C GLU A 54 8.83 -10.83 -1.31
N SER A 55 8.92 -10.79 0.02
CA SER A 55 9.33 -11.99 0.79
C SER A 55 8.35 -13.17 0.61
N ILE A 56 7.05 -12.90 0.43
CA ILE A 56 6.07 -13.95 0.12
C ILE A 56 6.28 -14.49 -1.30
N VAL A 57 6.58 -13.64 -2.28
CA VAL A 57 6.82 -14.08 -3.66
C VAL A 57 8.05 -14.96 -3.77
N GLU A 58 9.12 -14.67 -3.02
CA GLU A 58 10.31 -15.51 -2.98
C GLU A 58 9.99 -16.95 -2.57
N GLU A 59 9.13 -17.13 -1.58
CA GLU A 59 8.74 -18.46 -1.07
C GLU A 59 7.60 -19.11 -1.88
N TYR A 60 6.70 -18.32 -2.49
CA TYR A 60 5.44 -18.80 -3.09
C TYR A 60 5.20 -18.32 -4.53
N SER A 61 6.26 -18.07 -5.30
CA SER A 61 6.23 -17.51 -6.67
C SER A 61 5.28 -18.21 -7.66
N GLN A 62 4.97 -19.49 -7.45
CA GLN A 62 4.02 -20.23 -8.28
C GLN A 62 2.55 -19.78 -8.12
N TYR A 63 2.22 -19.12 -6.99
CA TYR A 63 0.85 -18.70 -6.64
C TYR A 63 0.68 -17.18 -6.56
N VAL A 64 1.76 -16.43 -6.34
CA VAL A 64 1.72 -14.98 -6.11
C VAL A 64 2.60 -14.26 -7.12
N LYS A 65 2.09 -13.15 -7.67
CA LYS A 65 2.81 -12.26 -8.58
C LYS A 65 2.66 -10.82 -8.10
N ILE A 66 3.72 -10.05 -8.21
CA ILE A 66 3.72 -8.60 -7.98
C ILE A 66 4.00 -7.91 -9.31
N GLN A 67 3.29 -6.82 -9.57
CA GLN A 67 3.49 -5.96 -10.73
C GLN A 67 3.43 -4.52 -10.27
N GLU A 68 4.44 -3.74 -10.65
CA GLU A 68 4.46 -2.30 -10.45
C GLU A 68 4.19 -1.59 -11.77
N THR A 69 3.48 -0.48 -11.72
CA THR A 69 3.19 0.34 -12.91
C THR A 69 3.31 1.79 -12.53
N PHE A 70 4.15 2.52 -13.26
CA PHE A 70 4.31 3.95 -13.12
C PHE A 70 3.41 4.64 -14.13
N VAL A 71 2.52 5.50 -13.63
CA VAL A 71 1.66 6.33 -14.48
C VAL A 71 2.25 7.73 -14.45
N GLU A 72 2.73 8.22 -15.59
CA GLU A 72 3.06 9.63 -15.71
C GLU A 72 1.77 10.44 -15.52
N LYS A 73 1.76 11.36 -14.54
CA LYS A 73 0.72 12.38 -14.48
C LYS A 73 0.91 13.26 -15.70
N GLY A 74 0.03 13.12 -16.69
CA GLY A 74 -0.05 14.05 -17.81
C GLY A 74 -0.09 15.49 -17.30
N GLY A 75 0.73 16.35 -17.91
CA GLY A 75 0.91 17.76 -17.53
C GLY A 75 -0.33 18.63 -17.73
#